data_AF-A0A535Y9I3-F1
#
_entry.id   AF-A0A535Y9I3-F1
#
_cell.length_a   1.000
_cell.length_b   1.000
_cell.length_c   1.000
_cell.angle_alpha   90.00
_cell.angle_beta   90.00
_cell.angle_gamma   90.00
#
_symmetry.space_group_name_H-M   'P 1'
#
loop_
_entity.id
_entity.type
_entity.pdbx_description
1 polymer ?
#
loop_
_entity_poly.entity_id
_entity_poly.type
_entity_poly.pdbx_seq_one_letter_code
_entity_poly.pdbx_strand_id
1 'polypeptide(L)'
;MVVEVKPREHSDVETEQLATGCEAIAEAIRLADVDVMAAYPIRPYDGVMQAAAKLIANGKMDVEYIVADGEHSQFEIVKHACAVGSRVFVGSSGV
;
A
#
# COMPACT_ATOMS: atom_id res chain seq x y z
N MET A 1 15.39 3.59 -20.37
CA MET A 1 15.67 2.78 -19.18
C MET A 1 14.43 1.96 -18.93
N VAL A 2 14.46 0.66 -19.19
CA VAL A 2 13.38 -0.25 -18.80
C VAL A 2 13.74 -0.70 -17.39
N VAL A 3 12.94 -0.34 -16.40
CA VAL A 3 13.09 -0.88 -15.04
C VAL A 3 12.67 -2.34 -15.13
N GLU A 4 13.59 -3.24 -14.84
CA GLU A 4 13.34 -4.68 -14.87
C GLU A 4 12.43 -5.03 -13.69
N VAL A 5 11.14 -5.19 -13.96
CA VAL A 5 10.16 -5.58 -12.94
C VAL A 5 10.33 -7.07 -12.68
N LYS A 6 10.74 -7.42 -11.46
CA LYS A 6 10.90 -8.81 -11.05
C LYS A 6 9.53 -9.51 -11.14
N PRO A 7 9.42 -10.71 -11.73
CA PRO A 7 8.15 -11.44 -11.75
C PRO A 7 7.74 -11.74 -10.30
N ARG A 8 6.60 -11.22 -9.85
CA ARG A 8 6.04 -11.47 -8.52
C ARG A 8 5.11 -12.69 -8.60
N GLU A 9 5.50 -13.80 -7.99
CA GLU A 9 4.63 -14.99 -7.89
C GLU A 9 3.48 -14.72 -6.92
N HIS A 10 2.24 -14.86 -7.39
CA HIS A 10 1.06 -14.94 -6.53
C HIS A 10 0.70 -16.41 -6.36
N SER A 11 0.71 -16.93 -5.14
CA SER A 11 0.15 -18.25 -4.88
C SER A 11 -1.38 -18.12 -4.91
N ASP A 12 -2.00 -18.61 -5.99
CA ASP A 12 -3.46 -18.62 -6.23
C ASP A 12 -4.19 -19.61 -5.30
N VAL A 13 -4.02 -19.46 -3.99
CA VAL A 13 -4.76 -20.23 -2.99
C VAL A 13 -5.93 -19.36 -2.54
N GLU A 14 -7.16 -19.76 -2.90
CA GLU A 14 -8.37 -19.14 -2.36
C GLU A 14 -8.39 -19.35 -0.83
N THR A 15 -8.38 -18.27 -0.07
CA THR A 15 -8.43 -18.30 1.40
C THR A 15 -9.59 -17.46 1.92
N GLU A 16 -10.37 -18.02 2.85
CA GLU A 16 -11.40 -17.30 3.60
C GLU A 16 -10.86 -16.92 4.98
N GLN A 17 -10.91 -15.63 5.33
CA GLN A 17 -10.35 -15.11 6.57
C GLN A 17 -11.30 -14.10 7.21
N LEU A 18 -11.43 -14.14 8.54
CA LEU A 18 -12.08 -13.08 9.30
C LEU A 18 -11.07 -11.94 9.48
N ALA A 19 -11.36 -10.79 8.89
CA ALA A 19 -10.48 -9.63 8.90
C ALA A 19 -11.25 -8.36 9.24
N THR A 20 -10.56 -7.39 9.85
CA THR A 20 -11.06 -6.02 9.91
C THR A 20 -11.09 -5.39 8.52
N GLY A 21 -11.86 -4.32 8.33
CA GLY A 21 -11.86 -3.58 7.07
C GLY A 21 -10.47 -3.06 6.68
N CYS A 22 -9.64 -2.70 7.67
CA CYS A 22 -8.27 -2.24 7.43
C CYS A 22 -7.36 -3.35 6.88
N GLU A 23 -7.44 -4.54 7.47
CA GLU A 23 -6.68 -5.72 7.03
C GLU A 23 -7.15 -6.18 5.64
N ALA A 24 -8.46 -6.12 5.36
CA ALA A 24 -9.01 -6.44 4.04
C ALA A 24 -8.46 -5.50 2.95
N ILE A 25 -8.32 -4.20 3.23
CA ILE A 25 -7.70 -3.27 2.29
C ILE A 25 -6.20 -3.55 2.13
N ALA A 26 -5.48 -3.90 3.21
CA ALA A 26 -4.07 -4.25 3.11
C ALA A 26 -3.83 -5.49 2.21
N GLU A 27 -4.70 -6.51 2.31
CA GLU A 27 -4.68 -7.64 1.38
C GLU A 27 -5.04 -7.23 -0.05
N ALA A 28 -6.03 -6.34 -0.22
CA ALA A 28 -6.37 -5.82 -1.54
C ALA A 28 -5.20 -5.06 -2.20
N ILE A 29 -4.44 -4.26 -1.42
CA ILE A 29 -3.21 -3.59 -1.89
C ILE A 29 -2.18 -4.62 -2.36
N ARG A 30 -2.02 -5.72 -1.61
CA ARG A 30 -1.08 -6.80 -1.95
C ARG A 30 -1.47 -7.49 -3.25
N LEU A 31 -2.74 -7.86 -3.38
CA LEU A 31 -3.32 -8.49 -4.57
C LEU A 31 -3.29 -7.55 -5.79
N ALA A 32 -3.48 -6.26 -5.56
CA ALA A 32 -3.40 -5.24 -6.58
C ALA A 32 -1.97 -4.92 -7.00
N ASP A 33 -0.94 -5.52 -6.40
CA ASP A 33 0.46 -5.34 -6.80
C ASP A 33 0.87 -3.86 -6.88
N VAL A 34 0.67 -3.12 -5.77
CA VAL A 34 1.00 -1.70 -5.68
C VAL A 34 2.51 -1.49 -5.61
N ASP A 35 3.04 -0.53 -6.37
CA ASP A 35 4.47 -0.22 -6.45
C ASP A 35 4.92 0.79 -5.39
N VAL A 36 4.09 1.81 -5.12
CA VAL A 36 4.42 2.90 -4.18
C VAL A 36 3.22 3.23 -3.29
N MET A 37 3.47 3.40 -2.00
CA MET A 37 2.49 3.98 -1.07
C MET A 37 3.11 5.05 -0.18
N ALA A 38 2.28 6.01 0.22
CA ALA A 38 2.65 7.01 1.20
C ALA A 38 1.72 6.94 2.41
N ALA A 39 2.29 7.05 3.60
CA ALA A 39 1.62 6.89 4.87
C ALA A 39 1.72 8.14 5.74
N TYR A 40 0.58 8.55 6.29
CA TYR A 40 0.49 9.53 7.37
C TYR A 40 -0.56 9.09 8.39
N PRO A 41 -0.30 9.14 9.71
CA PRO A 41 -1.19 8.57 10.70
C PRO A 41 -2.38 9.49 11.04
N ILE A 42 -3.59 9.03 10.75
CA ILE A 42 -4.86 9.62 11.22
C ILE A 42 -5.92 8.53 11.42
N ARG A 43 -6.63 8.56 12.56
CA ARG A 43 -7.69 7.59 12.86
C ARG A 43 -8.95 7.87 12.03
N PRO A 44 -9.71 6.83 11.63
CA PRO A 44 -9.47 5.39 11.84
C PRO A 44 -8.63 4.72 10.74
N TYR A 45 -8.18 5.47 9.73
CA TYR A 45 -7.50 4.94 8.55
C TYR A 45 -6.08 4.42 8.82
N ASP A 46 -5.42 4.90 9.88
CA ASP A 46 -4.07 4.47 10.25
C ASP A 46 -3.91 2.95 10.38
N GLY A 47 -4.99 2.23 10.69
CA GLY A 47 -5.03 0.76 10.70
C GLY A 47 -4.70 0.12 9.34
N VAL A 48 -5.09 0.73 8.21
CA VAL A 48 -4.77 0.23 6.86
C VAL A 48 -3.26 0.24 6.64
N MET A 49 -2.63 1.38 6.93
CA MET A 49 -1.19 1.56 6.71
C MET A 49 -0.37 0.70 7.67
N GLN A 50 -0.82 0.53 8.92
CA GLN A 50 -0.20 -0.41 9.87
C GLN A 50 -0.32 -1.88 9.41
N ALA A 51 -1.46 -2.29 8.85
CA ALA A 51 -1.64 -3.64 8.31
C ALA A 51 -0.76 -3.87 7.08
N ALA A 52 -0.69 -2.90 6.15
CA ALA A 52 0.22 -2.95 5.01
C ALA A 52 1.69 -3.06 5.45
N ALA A 53 2.12 -2.22 6.40
CA ALA A 53 3.48 -2.27 6.95
C ALA A 53 3.84 -3.65 7.54
N LYS A 54 2.88 -4.34 8.20
CA LYS A 54 3.07 -5.71 8.67
C LYS A 54 3.26 -6.71 7.52
N LEU A 55 2.49 -6.59 6.43
CA LEU A 55 2.65 -7.46 5.27
C LEU A 55 4.02 -7.28 4.60
N ILE A 56 4.50 -6.03 4.52
CA ILE A 56 5.83 -5.69 3.98
C ILE A 56 6.93 -6.27 4.87
N ALA A 57 6.86 -6.04 6.19
CA ALA A 57 7.83 -6.56 7.14
C ALA A 57 7.91 -8.09 7.16
N ASN A 58 6.80 -8.77 6.85
CA ASN A 58 6.73 -10.23 6.73
C ASN A 58 7.14 -10.76 5.34
N GLY A 59 7.58 -9.88 4.42
CA GLY A 59 7.98 -10.26 3.06
C GLY A 59 6.82 -10.74 2.17
N LYS A 60 5.56 -10.44 2.56
CA LYS A 60 4.36 -10.82 1.79
C LYS A 60 3.95 -9.74 0.78
N MET A 61 4.51 -8.54 0.89
CA MET A 61 4.20 -7.40 0.03
C MET A 61 5.52 -6.69 -0.27
N ASP A 62 5.74 -6.36 -1.54
CA ASP A 62 6.92 -5.62 -2.02
C ASP A 62 6.45 -4.30 -2.62
N VAL A 63 6.66 -3.21 -1.88
CA VAL A 63 6.13 -1.88 -2.19
C VAL A 63 7.02 -0.84 -1.54
N GLU A 64 7.25 0.27 -2.23
CA GLU A 64 7.94 1.42 -1.65
C GLU A 64 7.01 2.12 -0.66
N TYR A 65 7.27 1.93 0.64
CA TYR A 65 6.48 2.48 1.74
C TYR A 65 7.14 3.76 2.27
N ILE A 66 6.54 4.92 1.97
CA ILE A 66 7.08 6.23 2.35
C ILE A 66 6.28 6.80 3.51
N VAL A 67 6.94 7.13 4.62
CA VAL A 67 6.30 7.87 5.73
C VAL A 67 6.36 9.36 5.41
N ALA A 68 5.20 9.97 5.18
CA ALA A 68 5.07 11.39 4.88
C ALA A 68 4.96 12.23 6.17
N ASP A 69 5.17 13.54 6.06
CA ASP A 69 5.03 14.52 7.14
C ASP A 69 3.60 15.07 7.29
N GLY A 70 2.71 14.83 6.32
CA GLY A 70 1.31 15.28 6.36
C GLY A 70 0.44 14.73 5.23
N GLU A 71 -0.88 14.98 5.28
CA GLU A 71 -1.83 14.48 4.27
C GLU A 71 -1.60 15.08 2.87
N HIS A 72 -1.15 16.32 2.81
CA HIS A 72 -0.84 16.96 1.52
C HIS A 72 0.39 16.31 0.88
N SER A 73 1.43 16.08 1.68
CA SER A 73 2.67 15.45 1.22
C SER A 73 2.46 14.02 0.76
N GLN A 74 1.68 13.20 1.47
CA GLN A 74 1.39 11.84 1.00
C GLN A 74 0.69 11.83 -0.37
N PHE A 75 -0.22 12.77 -0.62
CA PHE A 75 -0.91 12.88 -1.90
C PHE A 75 0.04 13.30 -3.01
N GLU A 76 0.87 14.31 -2.77
CA GLU A 76 1.84 14.76 -3.77
C GLU A 76 2.88 13.66 -4.08
N ILE A 77 3.34 12.88 -3.10
CA ILE A 77 4.24 11.74 -3.32
C ILE A 77 3.61 10.74 -4.30
N VAL A 78 2.41 10.24 -4.01
CA VAL A 78 1.80 9.20 -4.86
C VAL A 78 1.32 9.74 -6.21
N LYS A 79 0.93 11.01 -6.28
CA LYS A 79 0.56 11.69 -7.53
C LYS A 79 1.74 11.73 -8.49
N HIS A 80 2.92 12.10 -8.01
CA HIS A 80 4.12 12.13 -8.85
C HIS A 80 4.63 10.72 -9.19
N ALA A 81 4.55 9.76 -8.26
CA ALA A 81 4.85 8.35 -8.56
C ALA A 81 3.91 7.78 -9.65
N CYS A 82 2.61 8.09 -9.58
CA CYS A 82 1.66 7.74 -10.62
C CYS A 82 2.00 8.38 -11.98
N ALA A 83 2.44 9.64 -11.98
CA ALA A 83 2.81 10.36 -13.21
C ALA A 83 4.00 9.71 -13.96
N VAL A 84 4.85 8.93 -13.27
CA VAL A 84 5.95 8.18 -13.89
C VAL A 84 5.61 6.71 -14.18
N GLY A 85 4.34 6.31 -14.00
CA GLY A 85 3.82 5.01 -14.40
C GLY A 85 3.68 3.97 -13.30
N SER A 86 3.92 4.32 -12.03
CA SER A 86 3.73 3.40 -10.89
C SER A 86 2.25 3.23 -10.54
N ARG A 87 1.85 2.02 -10.16
CA ARG A 87 0.58 1.78 -9.46
C ARG A 87 0.73 2.25 -8.01
N VAL A 88 -0.15 3.14 -7.58
CA VAL A 88 -0.03 3.78 -6.26
C VAL A 88 -1.25 3.56 -5.38
N PHE A 89 -1.02 3.55 -4.07
CA PHE A 89 -2.08 3.59 -3.06
C PHE A 89 -1.79 4.67 -2.03
N VAL A 90 -2.81 5.46 -1.70
CA VAL A 90 -2.81 6.41 -0.59
C VAL A 90 -4.23 6.52 -0.05
N GLY A 91 -4.36 6.97 1.20
CA GLY A 91 -5.65 7.23 1.81
C GLY A 91 -5.49 8.12 3.03
N SER A 92 -6.63 8.61 3.54
CA SER A 92 -6.70 9.41 4.74
C SER A 92 -8.09 9.29 5.36
N SER A 93 -8.34 10.03 6.43
CA SER A 93 -9.67 10.22 7.02
C SER A 93 -9.91 11.68 7.33
N GLY A 94 -11.17 12.08 7.34
CA GLY A 94 -11.59 13.39 7.83
C GLY A 94 -11.83 13.38 9.35
N VAL A 95 -12.47 14.46 9.81
CA VAL A 95 -13.06 14.57 11.15
C VAL A 95 -14.55 14.23 11.12
#